data_AF-A0A832RRA0-F1
#
_entry.id   AF-A0A832RRA0-F1
#
_cell.length_a   1.000
_cell.length_b   1.000
_cell.length_c   1.000
_cell.angle_alpha   90.00
_cell.angle_beta   90.00
_cell.angle_gamma   90.00
#
_symmetry.space_group_name_H-M   'P 1'
#
loop_
_entity.id
_entity.type
_entity.pdbx_description
1 polymer ?
#
loop_
_entity_poly.entity_id
_entity_poly.type
_entity_poly.pdbx_seq_one_letter_code
_entity_poly.pdbx_strand_id
1 'polypeptide(L)'
;MKKFIVFTILIITVLAFSFLITEQIAAAKPLTKIHFTKTFTSYTDPGSKNGQLTLVLPPNKDSIYTGSLSFVSNSPVKMMILHQITKQESKGQPTWTVDGNNIYAVTESDATSSATLAYTGTAIAFKSNNPFVVTASIDAWVRGQPIDFVSQTTHVTNPEIRLVDQNIPISIPMNSGFFDKGIVNYIVTDVSNKTLADKLTQKNGWNVKYAPKMRWLTNSSQNTIFVFVNGIKGKGFYGFQDEVFGTSPSKDQYTPFASMAIVSWKSGQKPQELQSMEEILRAEKDYRIKLVRTNVVLNTPQIIWPGGQMLTSNKTDSLDSTQILQIDKISKKVTFVAHRAWGPDGRTTYYIIPAATPRGPANLINVPFAGALANSATSNFISEIYQFKNGIIGNGELGFQPNIINTALDERYFPLCRVFIVEWKNDNSAKPLESIADIESKKSDGSVFVTLARPLSEDHLVDCTVIESPKSNNG
;
A
#
# COMPACT_ATOMS: atom_id res chain seq x y z
N MET A 1 63.40 70.99 14.74
CA MET A 1 62.81 69.76 14.16
C MET A 1 63.11 68.59 15.09
N LYS A 2 62.07 67.95 15.63
CA LYS A 2 61.99 66.59 16.21
C LYS A 2 60.76 66.58 17.12
N LYS A 3 59.63 66.14 16.58
CA LYS A 3 58.38 65.94 17.34
C LYS A 3 58.50 64.61 18.07
N PHE A 4 58.52 64.67 19.41
CA PHE A 4 58.44 63.49 20.28
C PHE A 4 56.97 63.06 20.40
N ILE A 5 56.72 61.80 20.09
CA ILE A 5 55.44 61.11 20.29
C ILE A 5 55.45 60.56 21.71
N VAL A 6 54.50 60.98 22.54
CA VAL A 6 54.22 60.38 23.85
C VAL A 6 52.99 59.49 23.68
N PHE A 7 53.18 58.20 23.96
CA PHE A 7 52.13 57.18 23.97
C PHE A 7 51.29 57.31 25.24
N THR A 8 50.00 57.58 25.07
CA THR A 8 49.00 57.47 26.16
C THR A 8 48.19 56.20 25.93
N ILE A 9 48.30 55.26 26.86
CA ILE A 9 47.55 54.00 26.89
C ILE A 9 46.10 54.31 27.29
N LEU A 10 45.14 54.02 26.40
CA LEU A 10 43.71 54.03 26.70
C LEU A 10 43.20 52.58 26.66
N ILE A 11 42.83 52.06 27.83
CA ILE A 11 42.18 50.76 27.98
C ILE A 11 40.72 50.91 27.52
N ILE A 12 40.38 50.31 26.38
CA ILE A 12 39.00 50.22 25.89
C ILE A 12 38.46 48.84 26.25
N THR A 13 37.51 48.80 27.16
CA THR A 13 36.68 47.64 27.49
C THR A 13 35.73 47.34 26.32
N VAL A 14 36.02 46.28 25.57
CA VAL A 14 35.11 45.75 24.53
C VAL A 14 34.02 44.92 25.21
N LEU A 15 32.84 45.51 25.43
CA LEU A 15 31.61 44.74 25.65
C LEU A 15 31.18 44.14 24.31
N ALA A 16 31.38 42.83 24.14
CA ALA A 16 30.82 42.07 23.04
C ALA A 16 29.30 41.85 23.28
N PHE A 17 28.47 42.78 22.77
CA PHE A 17 27.06 42.50 22.55
C PHE A 17 26.94 41.67 21.26
N SER A 18 26.88 40.34 21.40
CA SER A 18 26.47 39.45 20.32
C SER A 18 24.98 39.66 20.06
N PHE A 19 24.63 40.46 19.06
CA PHE A 19 23.33 40.38 18.40
C PHE A 19 23.23 39.00 17.73
N LEU A 20 22.54 38.05 18.38
CA LEU A 20 22.04 36.85 17.72
C LEU A 20 20.86 37.26 16.84
N ILE A 21 21.16 37.66 15.61
CA ILE A 21 20.16 37.64 14.54
C ILE A 21 19.99 36.17 14.18
N THR A 22 19.02 35.48 14.80
CA THR A 22 18.50 34.24 14.22
C THR A 22 17.68 34.62 13.01
N GLU A 23 18.34 34.79 11.86
CA GLU A 23 17.65 34.58 10.59
C GLU A 23 17.28 33.10 10.54
N GLN A 24 16.01 32.82 10.83
CA GLN A 24 15.40 31.54 10.57
C GLN A 24 15.29 31.41 9.05
N ILE A 25 16.39 31.01 8.39
CA ILE A 25 16.37 30.67 6.97
C ILE A 25 15.53 29.40 6.86
N ALA A 26 14.23 29.58 6.62
CA ALA A 26 13.35 28.51 6.19
C ALA A 26 13.92 27.98 4.87
N ALA A 27 14.46 26.75 4.88
CA ALA A 27 14.88 26.07 3.67
C ALA A 27 13.67 26.01 2.72
N ALA A 28 13.72 26.76 1.63
CA ALA A 28 12.63 26.82 0.67
C ALA A 28 12.46 25.42 0.03
N LYS A 29 11.29 24.81 0.21
CA LYS A 29 10.92 23.57 -0.50
C LYS A 29 11.11 23.77 -2.01
N PRO A 30 11.62 22.76 -2.74
CA PRO A 30 11.91 22.90 -4.17
C PRO A 30 10.65 23.31 -4.94
N LEU A 31 10.84 24.24 -5.88
CA LEU A 31 9.79 24.77 -6.75
C LEU A 31 9.96 24.16 -8.14
N THR A 32 8.96 23.39 -8.60
CA THR A 32 8.98 22.76 -9.92
C THR A 32 7.88 23.37 -10.79
N LYS A 33 8.19 23.72 -12.03
CA LYS A 33 7.19 24.16 -13.00
C LYS A 33 6.49 22.95 -13.60
N ILE A 34 5.17 22.99 -13.69
CA ILE A 34 4.34 21.99 -14.36
C ILE A 34 3.54 22.69 -15.46
N HIS A 35 3.62 22.14 -16.67
CA HIS A 35 2.89 22.66 -17.82
C HIS A 35 2.43 21.50 -18.69
N PHE A 36 1.12 21.35 -18.87
CA PHE A 36 0.55 20.31 -19.72
C PHE A 36 -0.86 20.65 -20.18
N THR A 37 -1.28 20.03 -21.28
CA THR A 37 -2.68 19.92 -21.69
C THR A 37 -3.04 18.44 -21.80
N LYS A 38 -4.08 17.99 -21.08
CA LYS A 38 -4.50 16.58 -21.05
C LYS A 38 -6.02 16.44 -20.95
N THR A 39 -6.53 15.34 -21.50
CA THR A 39 -7.95 14.95 -21.39
C THR A 39 -8.13 13.91 -20.29
N PHE A 40 -9.17 14.11 -19.48
CA PHE A 40 -9.50 13.34 -18.30
C PHE A 40 -10.94 12.84 -18.41
N THR A 41 -11.16 11.56 -18.18
CA THR A 41 -12.50 10.98 -18.01
C THR A 41 -12.84 10.89 -16.53
N SER A 42 -14.11 11.08 -16.20
CA SER A 42 -14.60 10.97 -14.83
C SER A 42 -14.72 9.51 -14.37
N TYR A 43 -14.54 9.31 -13.07
CA TYR A 43 -14.80 8.07 -12.36
C TYR A 43 -15.66 8.34 -11.12
N THR A 44 -16.18 7.30 -10.48
CA THR A 44 -17.00 7.45 -9.26
C THR A 44 -16.23 8.22 -8.18
N ASP A 45 -16.82 9.29 -7.63
CA ASP A 45 -16.18 10.13 -6.61
C ASP A 45 -15.81 9.30 -5.36
N PRO A 46 -14.51 9.07 -5.08
CA PRO A 46 -14.09 8.21 -3.99
C PRO A 46 -14.35 8.81 -2.60
N GLY A 47 -14.56 10.13 -2.51
CA GLY A 47 -14.78 10.82 -1.24
C GLY A 47 -16.24 11.02 -0.84
N SER A 48 -17.17 10.92 -1.79
CA SER A 48 -18.61 11.02 -1.48
C SER A 48 -19.43 9.80 -1.91
N LYS A 49 -18.83 8.85 -2.67
CA LYS A 49 -19.46 7.66 -3.27
C LYS A 49 -20.69 7.95 -4.15
N ASN A 50 -21.05 9.21 -4.37
CA ASN A 50 -22.18 9.68 -5.17
C ASN A 50 -21.69 10.72 -6.19
N GLY A 51 -21.97 10.48 -7.47
CA GLY A 51 -21.54 11.33 -8.57
C GLY A 51 -20.18 10.94 -9.16
N GLN A 52 -19.69 11.80 -10.05
CA GLN A 52 -18.54 11.57 -10.90
C GLN A 52 -17.49 12.65 -10.67
N LEU A 53 -16.22 12.25 -10.63
CA LEU A 53 -15.08 13.10 -10.33
C LEU A 53 -13.93 12.78 -11.29
N THR A 54 -13.09 13.76 -11.62
CA THR A 54 -11.74 13.47 -12.14
C THR A 54 -10.72 14.41 -11.50
N LEU A 55 -9.60 13.88 -11.01
CA LEU A 55 -8.50 14.66 -10.45
C LEU A 55 -7.53 15.08 -11.57
N VAL A 56 -7.38 16.39 -11.76
CA VAL A 56 -6.43 16.97 -12.72
C VAL A 56 -5.04 17.07 -12.10
N LEU A 57 -4.98 17.60 -10.87
CA LEU A 57 -3.77 17.62 -10.05
C LEU A 57 -4.10 16.91 -8.74
N PRO A 58 -3.55 15.72 -8.47
CA PRO A 58 -3.86 14.98 -7.26
C PRO A 58 -3.22 15.64 -6.03
N PRO A 59 -3.80 15.41 -4.83
CA PRO A 59 -3.17 15.83 -3.60
C PRO A 59 -1.82 15.15 -3.45
N ASN A 60 -0.81 15.91 -3.02
CA ASN A 60 0.51 15.40 -2.70
C ASN A 60 0.89 15.88 -1.31
N LYS A 61 1.54 15.02 -0.52
CA LYS A 61 1.95 15.33 0.85
C LYS A 61 2.80 16.60 0.84
N ASP A 62 2.43 17.54 1.71
CA ASP A 62 3.18 18.77 1.93
C ASP A 62 3.38 19.66 0.68
N SER A 63 2.55 19.47 -0.35
CA SER A 63 2.66 20.13 -1.66
C SER A 63 1.51 21.09 -1.93
N ILE A 64 1.83 22.25 -2.49
CA ILE A 64 0.86 23.25 -2.92
C ILE A 64 1.14 23.61 -4.38
N TYR A 65 0.08 23.57 -5.18
CA TYR A 65 0.06 24.03 -6.57
C TYR A 65 -0.43 25.48 -6.61
N THR A 66 0.21 26.32 -7.41
CA THR A 66 -0.26 27.67 -7.71
C THR A 66 -0.06 27.98 -9.19
N GLY A 67 -1.08 28.48 -9.86
CA GLY A 67 -1.00 28.71 -11.31
C GLY A 67 -2.34 28.98 -11.96
N SER A 68 -2.41 28.75 -13.27
CA SER A 68 -3.61 28.88 -14.07
C SER A 68 -4.07 27.53 -14.62
N LEU A 69 -5.39 27.39 -14.71
CA LEU A 69 -6.08 26.25 -15.30
C LEU A 69 -7.08 26.77 -16.33
N SER A 70 -7.00 26.25 -17.55
CA SER A 70 -8.02 26.39 -18.59
C SER A 70 -8.63 25.03 -18.90
N PHE A 71 -9.94 24.93 -19.10
CA PHE A 71 -10.56 23.65 -19.46
C PHE A 71 -11.75 23.78 -20.40
N VAL A 72 -12.06 22.66 -21.07
CA VAL A 72 -13.28 22.43 -21.85
C VAL A 72 -13.79 21.02 -21.56
N SER A 73 -15.09 20.86 -21.34
CA SER A 73 -15.76 19.63 -20.95
C SER A 73 -16.93 19.31 -21.88
N ASN A 74 -17.22 18.02 -22.08
CA ASN A 74 -18.37 17.58 -22.89
C ASN A 74 -19.74 17.79 -22.19
N SER A 75 -19.73 18.14 -20.90
CA SER A 75 -20.91 18.51 -20.12
C SER A 75 -20.54 19.55 -19.04
N PRO A 76 -21.51 20.29 -18.48
CA PRO A 76 -21.24 21.20 -17.38
C PRO A 76 -20.64 20.47 -16.17
N VAL A 77 -19.49 20.96 -15.70
CA VAL A 77 -18.75 20.42 -14.55
C VAL A 77 -18.49 21.51 -13.53
N LYS A 78 -18.50 21.16 -12.24
CA LYS A 78 -17.98 22.00 -11.17
C LYS A 78 -16.50 21.77 -11.01
N MET A 79 -15.72 22.84 -10.89
CA MET A 79 -14.34 22.72 -10.45
C MET A 79 -14.29 22.61 -8.93
N MET A 80 -13.42 21.75 -8.42
CA MET A 80 -13.13 21.60 -7.01
C MET A 80 -11.65 21.87 -6.76
N ILE A 81 -11.35 22.89 -5.97
CA ILE A 81 -10.00 23.15 -5.46
C ILE A 81 -9.95 22.62 -4.02
N LEU A 82 -9.00 21.75 -3.75
CA LEU A 82 -8.87 21.09 -2.46
C LEU A 82 -7.69 21.66 -1.67
N HIS A 83 -7.92 21.94 -0.39
CA HIS A 83 -6.88 22.41 0.54
C HIS A 83 -6.77 21.42 1.69
N GLN A 84 -5.61 20.80 1.87
CA GLN A 84 -5.39 19.91 3.02
C GLN A 84 -5.51 20.70 4.33
N ILE A 85 -6.34 20.20 5.23
CA ILE A 85 -6.63 20.80 6.53
C ILE A 85 -6.56 19.73 7.63
N THR A 86 -6.47 20.18 8.87
CA THR A 86 -6.61 19.32 10.05
C THR A 86 -8.08 19.07 10.40
N LYS A 87 -8.34 18.03 11.21
CA LYS A 87 -9.68 17.72 11.72
C LYS A 87 -10.27 18.82 12.63
N GLN A 88 -9.44 19.67 13.21
CA GLN A 88 -9.92 20.79 14.03
C GLN A 88 -10.44 21.92 13.13
N GLU A 89 -9.78 22.15 11.99
CA GLU A 89 -10.13 23.15 10.98
C GLU A 89 -11.30 22.73 10.08
N SER A 90 -11.75 21.49 10.15
CA SER A 90 -12.83 20.98 9.30
C SER A 90 -14.23 21.47 9.70
N LYS A 91 -14.39 22.13 10.84
CA LYS A 91 -15.70 22.55 11.36
C LYS A 91 -16.23 23.76 10.59
N GLY A 92 -17.43 23.64 10.04
CA GLY A 92 -18.16 24.75 9.41
C GLY A 92 -17.86 24.99 7.92
N GLN A 93 -17.14 24.08 7.26
CA GLN A 93 -16.84 24.17 5.83
C GLN A 93 -17.04 22.84 5.09
N PRO A 94 -17.34 22.85 3.78
CA PRO A 94 -17.38 21.64 2.98
C PRO A 94 -16.02 20.93 2.99
N THR A 95 -16.04 19.62 3.23
CA THR A 95 -14.83 18.81 3.22
C THR A 95 -14.95 17.60 2.32
N TRP A 96 -13.81 17.14 1.82
CA TRP A 96 -13.67 15.94 1.01
C TRP A 96 -12.55 15.08 1.61
N THR A 97 -12.75 13.77 1.65
CA THR A 97 -11.78 12.82 2.20
C THR A 97 -11.97 11.45 1.54
N VAL A 98 -10.87 10.75 1.24
CA VAL A 98 -10.92 9.39 0.66
C VAL A 98 -10.72 8.32 1.73
N ASP A 99 -9.83 8.58 2.69
CA ASP A 99 -9.37 7.60 3.69
C ASP A 99 -9.88 7.91 5.11
N GLY A 100 -10.64 9.00 5.29
CA GLY A 100 -11.13 9.48 6.59
C GLY A 100 -10.09 10.16 7.48
N ASN A 101 -8.82 10.18 7.06
CA ASN A 101 -7.70 10.72 7.82
C ASN A 101 -7.17 12.02 7.19
N ASN A 102 -6.99 12.02 5.87
CA ASN A 102 -6.64 13.20 5.11
C ASN A 102 -7.92 13.98 4.77
N ILE A 103 -8.07 15.15 5.39
CA ILE A 103 -9.24 16.00 5.22
C ILE A 103 -8.86 17.18 4.34
N TYR A 104 -9.68 17.45 3.33
CA TYR A 104 -9.50 18.58 2.44
C TYR A 104 -10.68 19.53 2.53
N ALA A 105 -10.45 20.83 2.76
CA ALA A 105 -11.45 21.86 2.53
C ALA A 105 -11.70 21.98 1.03
N VAL A 106 -12.98 22.12 0.66
CA VAL A 106 -13.39 22.18 -0.75
C VAL A 106 -13.82 23.60 -1.11
N THR A 107 -13.22 24.16 -2.16
CA THR A 107 -13.77 25.32 -2.87
C THR A 107 -14.38 24.83 -4.17
N GLU A 108 -15.71 24.93 -4.30
CA GLU A 108 -16.43 24.56 -5.52
C GLU A 108 -16.77 25.78 -6.37
N SER A 109 -16.68 25.65 -7.70
CA SER A 109 -17.22 26.62 -8.64
C SER A 109 -18.66 26.28 -9.05
N ASP A 110 -19.29 27.23 -9.74
CA ASP A 110 -20.49 26.95 -10.54
C ASP A 110 -20.18 25.96 -11.66
N ALA A 111 -21.20 25.23 -12.10
CA ALA A 111 -21.08 24.26 -13.17
C ALA A 111 -20.97 24.96 -14.54
N THR A 112 -19.89 24.71 -15.26
CA THR A 112 -19.67 25.25 -16.62
C THR A 112 -19.00 24.21 -17.50
N SER A 113 -19.17 24.31 -18.82
CA SER A 113 -18.50 23.44 -19.78
C SER A 113 -17.11 23.95 -20.17
N SER A 114 -16.74 25.18 -19.80
CA SER A 114 -15.39 25.71 -20.02
C SER A 114 -15.11 26.92 -19.15
N ALA A 115 -13.88 27.06 -18.67
CA ALA A 115 -13.41 28.29 -18.02
C ALA A 115 -11.88 28.39 -18.05
N THR A 116 -11.37 29.59 -17.73
CA THR A 116 -9.96 29.81 -17.38
C THR A 116 -9.92 30.56 -16.06
N LEU A 117 -9.14 30.07 -15.09
CA LEU A 117 -8.94 30.75 -13.82
C LEU A 117 -7.58 30.48 -13.20
N ALA A 118 -7.17 31.40 -12.33
CA ALA A 118 -6.06 31.18 -11.42
C ALA A 118 -6.53 30.38 -10.21
N TYR A 119 -5.67 29.55 -9.67
CA TYR A 119 -5.95 28.74 -8.50
C TYR A 119 -4.72 28.63 -7.61
N THR A 120 -4.96 28.33 -6.33
CA THR A 120 -3.96 27.83 -5.40
C THR A 120 -4.61 26.74 -4.57
N GLY A 121 -3.96 25.61 -4.40
CA GLY A 121 -4.53 24.49 -3.67
C GLY A 121 -3.61 23.28 -3.62
N THR A 122 -3.96 22.32 -2.79
CA THR A 122 -3.24 21.03 -2.68
C THR A 122 -3.68 20.03 -3.75
N ALA A 123 -4.84 20.22 -4.39
CA ALA A 123 -5.30 19.43 -5.54
C ALA A 123 -6.36 20.20 -6.34
N ILE A 124 -6.59 19.77 -7.59
CA ILE A 124 -7.72 20.22 -8.41
C ILE A 124 -8.45 19.01 -8.97
N ALA A 125 -9.77 19.04 -8.88
CA ALA A 125 -10.66 18.09 -9.53
C ALA A 125 -11.78 18.79 -10.31
N PHE A 126 -12.44 18.04 -11.18
CA PHE A 126 -13.76 18.37 -11.71
C PHE A 126 -14.78 17.38 -11.19
N LYS A 127 -16.03 17.83 -11.02
CA LYS A 127 -17.14 17.03 -10.52
C LYS A 127 -18.42 17.26 -11.31
N SER A 128 -19.20 16.21 -11.50
CA SER A 128 -20.57 16.26 -12.01
C SER A 128 -21.39 15.13 -11.42
N ASN A 129 -22.71 15.16 -11.62
CA ASN A 129 -23.59 14.05 -11.24
C ASN A 129 -23.54 12.89 -12.24
N ASN A 130 -23.24 13.19 -13.51
CA ASN A 130 -23.19 12.22 -14.61
C ASN A 130 -21.75 12.08 -15.14
N PRO A 131 -21.41 10.96 -15.83
CA PRO A 131 -20.10 10.78 -16.42
C PRO A 131 -19.75 11.88 -17.43
N PHE A 132 -18.50 12.33 -17.41
CA PHE A 132 -18.02 13.43 -18.25
C PHE A 132 -16.57 13.25 -18.67
N VAL A 133 -16.17 14.00 -19.69
CA VAL A 133 -14.80 14.11 -20.19
C VAL A 133 -14.42 15.59 -20.22
N VAL A 134 -13.25 15.91 -19.64
CA VAL A 134 -12.73 17.27 -19.58
C VAL A 134 -11.30 17.32 -20.09
N THR A 135 -11.01 18.27 -20.97
CA THR A 135 -9.66 18.60 -21.40
C THR A 135 -9.20 19.82 -20.62
N ALA A 136 -8.10 19.70 -19.88
CA ALA A 136 -7.55 20.72 -19.02
C ALA A 136 -6.10 21.06 -19.40
N SER A 137 -5.79 22.34 -19.44
CA SER A 137 -4.47 22.93 -19.63
C SER A 137 -4.03 23.59 -18.33
N ILE A 138 -2.91 23.14 -17.77
CA ILE A 138 -2.30 23.67 -16.55
C ILE A 138 -1.00 24.39 -16.91
N ASP A 139 -0.81 25.59 -16.37
CA ASP A 139 0.50 26.23 -16.23
C ASP A 139 0.65 26.66 -14.76
N ALA A 140 1.44 25.90 -14.00
CA ALA A 140 1.52 26.07 -12.56
C ALA A 140 2.90 25.75 -12.00
N TRP A 141 3.10 26.16 -10.76
CA TRP A 141 4.26 25.83 -9.94
C TRP A 141 3.81 24.95 -8.78
N VAL A 142 4.57 23.89 -8.52
CA VAL A 142 4.43 23.08 -7.31
C VAL A 142 5.57 23.36 -6.36
N ARG A 143 5.25 23.62 -5.09
CA ARG A 143 6.22 23.69 -4.00
C ARG A 143 6.14 22.38 -3.21
N GLY A 144 7.12 21.48 -3.36
CA GLY A 144 7.06 20.12 -2.78
C GLY A 144 7.93 19.10 -3.54
N GLN A 145 7.80 17.81 -3.22
CA GLN A 145 8.51 16.74 -3.95
C GLN A 145 8.02 16.64 -5.41
N PRO A 146 8.89 16.27 -6.37
CA PRO A 146 8.53 16.20 -7.78
C PRO A 146 7.40 15.20 -8.02
N ILE A 147 6.53 15.52 -8.97
CA ILE A 147 5.35 14.73 -9.32
C ILE A 147 5.61 14.07 -10.67
N ASP A 148 5.53 12.75 -10.71
CA ASP A 148 5.45 12.00 -11.96
C ASP A 148 3.99 12.01 -12.44
N PHE A 149 3.66 12.87 -13.40
CA PHE A 149 2.33 12.97 -14.01
C PHE A 149 2.19 12.06 -15.22
N VAL A 150 1.41 10.99 -15.13
CA VAL A 150 0.89 10.28 -16.33
C VAL A 150 -0.64 10.13 -16.29
N SER A 151 -1.22 10.70 -17.36
CA SER A 151 -2.62 10.87 -17.83
C SER A 151 -3.13 9.74 -18.70
N GLN A 152 -4.36 9.22 -18.58
CA GLN A 152 -5.43 9.41 -19.59
C GLN A 152 -6.72 8.65 -19.26
N THR A 153 -7.87 9.20 -19.67
CA THR A 153 -8.83 8.40 -20.46
C THR A 153 -9.68 9.32 -21.34
N THR A 154 -9.89 8.85 -22.55
CA THR A 154 -10.81 9.32 -23.59
C THR A 154 -12.01 8.37 -23.60
N HIS A 155 -13.23 8.86 -23.76
CA HIS A 155 -14.37 7.98 -24.04
C HIS A 155 -14.40 7.66 -25.54
N VAL A 156 -13.98 6.45 -25.88
CA VAL A 156 -14.30 5.74 -27.14
C VAL A 156 -14.66 4.30 -26.74
N THR A 157 -15.48 3.62 -27.54
CA THR A 157 -15.82 2.19 -27.37
C THR A 157 -14.56 1.33 -27.34
N ASN A 158 -14.05 1.06 -26.14
CA ASN A 158 -12.86 0.25 -25.95
C ASN A 158 -13.19 -1.23 -26.17
N PRO A 159 -12.24 -2.01 -26.72
CA PRO A 159 -12.37 -3.46 -26.75
C PRO A 159 -12.51 -4.02 -25.32
N GLU A 160 -13.51 -4.86 -25.11
CA GLU A 160 -13.74 -5.59 -23.85
C GLU A 160 -13.19 -7.01 -23.94
N ILE A 161 -12.54 -7.48 -22.87
CA ILE A 161 -12.17 -8.88 -22.72
C ILE A 161 -12.75 -9.41 -21.41
N ARG A 162 -13.57 -10.46 -21.51
CA ARG A 162 -14.05 -11.24 -20.37
C ARG A 162 -13.35 -12.59 -20.38
N LEU A 163 -12.55 -12.84 -19.34
CA LEU A 163 -11.88 -14.13 -19.16
C LEU A 163 -12.73 -15.04 -18.27
N VAL A 164 -12.63 -16.34 -18.49
CA VAL A 164 -13.24 -17.35 -17.62
C VAL A 164 -12.39 -17.46 -16.33
N ASP A 165 -13.04 -17.74 -15.19
CA ASP A 165 -12.39 -17.94 -13.88
C ASP A 165 -11.48 -16.77 -13.43
N GLN A 166 -11.92 -15.52 -13.61
CA GLN A 166 -11.15 -14.33 -13.21
C GLN A 166 -10.90 -14.23 -11.71
N ASN A 167 -11.92 -14.56 -10.93
CA ASN A 167 -11.89 -14.51 -9.48
C ASN A 167 -12.36 -15.87 -8.97
N ILE A 168 -11.49 -16.56 -8.25
CA ILE A 168 -11.81 -17.88 -7.71
C ILE A 168 -11.86 -17.82 -6.17
N PRO A 169 -12.89 -18.39 -5.54
CA PRO A 169 -12.92 -18.50 -4.09
C PRO A 169 -11.86 -19.50 -3.63
N ILE A 170 -11.07 -19.12 -2.63
CA ILE A 170 -10.07 -20.00 -2.02
C ILE A 170 -10.20 -20.00 -0.50
N SER A 171 -10.45 -21.17 0.08
CA SER A 171 -10.58 -21.32 1.53
C SER A 171 -9.25 -21.74 2.16
N ILE A 172 -8.71 -20.86 3.01
CA ILE A 172 -7.44 -21.04 3.71
C ILE A 172 -7.71 -21.30 5.20
N PRO A 173 -7.07 -22.31 5.83
CA PRO A 173 -7.21 -22.57 7.25
C PRO A 173 -6.52 -21.49 8.10
N MET A 174 -7.22 -21.04 9.14
CA MET A 174 -6.72 -20.10 10.14
C MET A 174 -6.12 -20.85 11.33
N ASN A 175 -4.99 -20.35 11.80
CA ASN A 175 -4.37 -20.70 13.07
C ASN A 175 -4.83 -19.72 14.15
N SER A 176 -4.74 -20.14 15.41
CA SER A 176 -4.96 -19.27 16.57
C SER A 176 -3.61 -18.81 17.13
N GLY A 177 -3.58 -17.61 17.69
CA GLY A 177 -2.44 -17.05 18.40
C GLY A 177 -2.88 -15.94 19.36
N PHE A 178 -1.90 -15.26 19.95
CA PHE A 178 -2.15 -14.15 20.86
C PHE A 178 -1.43 -12.87 20.42
N PHE A 179 -2.08 -11.74 20.67
CA PHE A 179 -1.48 -10.42 20.63
C PHE A 179 -2.04 -9.62 21.80
N ASP A 180 -1.18 -9.09 22.66
CA ASP A 180 -1.56 -8.27 23.81
C ASP A 180 -2.70 -8.90 24.65
N LYS A 181 -2.57 -10.20 24.96
CA LYS A 181 -3.55 -11.02 25.71
C LYS A 181 -4.89 -11.26 25.02
N GLY A 182 -5.08 -10.75 23.82
CA GLY A 182 -6.24 -11.03 22.98
C GLY A 182 -5.96 -12.09 21.92
N ILE A 183 -7.01 -12.74 21.45
CA ILE A 183 -6.92 -13.79 20.43
C ILE A 183 -6.70 -13.16 19.05
N VAL A 184 -5.75 -13.75 18.32
CA VAL A 184 -5.53 -13.51 16.88
C VAL A 184 -5.89 -14.79 16.13
N ASN A 185 -6.60 -14.66 15.00
CA ASN A 185 -6.69 -15.72 14.01
C ASN A 185 -5.95 -15.26 12.76
N TYR A 186 -5.02 -16.07 12.26
CA TYR A 186 -4.12 -15.69 11.18
C TYR A 186 -3.93 -16.86 10.20
N ILE A 187 -3.55 -16.56 8.97
CA ILE A 187 -3.16 -17.58 7.99
C ILE A 187 -1.63 -17.63 7.89
N VAL A 188 -1.09 -18.76 7.44
CA VAL A 188 0.34 -18.87 7.07
C VAL A 188 0.38 -19.14 5.58
N THR A 189 0.88 -18.19 4.81
CA THR A 189 0.92 -18.29 3.35
C THR A 189 2.28 -18.72 2.84
N ASP A 190 3.36 -18.14 3.39
CA ASP A 190 4.72 -18.31 2.90
C ASP A 190 5.73 -18.40 4.05
N VAL A 191 6.83 -19.14 3.85
CA VAL A 191 7.90 -19.32 4.85
C VAL A 191 9.27 -19.35 4.18
N SER A 192 10.26 -18.68 4.77
CA SER A 192 11.63 -18.61 4.24
C SER A 192 12.49 -19.85 4.47
N ASN A 193 11.98 -20.83 5.21
CA ASN A 193 12.62 -22.10 5.53
C ASN A 193 11.79 -23.27 4.98
N LYS A 194 12.41 -24.10 4.12
CA LYS A 194 11.72 -25.17 3.42
C LYS A 194 11.17 -26.25 4.36
N THR A 195 11.97 -26.71 5.32
CA THR A 195 11.55 -27.74 6.27
C THR A 195 10.34 -27.31 7.09
N LEU A 196 10.31 -26.04 7.52
CA LEU A 196 9.16 -25.50 8.23
C LEU A 196 7.94 -25.34 7.31
N ALA A 197 8.13 -24.87 6.06
CA ALA A 197 7.05 -24.77 5.07
C ALA A 197 6.38 -26.13 4.84
N ASP A 198 7.18 -27.19 4.63
CA ASP A 198 6.69 -28.56 4.41
C ASP A 198 5.94 -29.07 5.66
N LYS A 199 6.46 -28.80 6.87
CA LYS A 199 5.81 -29.17 8.14
C LYS A 199 4.47 -28.46 8.34
N LEU A 200 4.41 -27.15 8.10
CA LEU A 200 3.18 -26.37 8.24
C LEU A 200 2.17 -26.74 7.17
N THR A 201 2.63 -27.11 5.97
CA THR A 201 1.77 -27.64 4.92
C THR A 201 1.04 -28.90 5.35
N GLN A 202 1.77 -29.88 5.88
CA GLN A 202 1.19 -31.11 6.40
C GLN A 202 0.24 -30.85 7.58
N LYS A 203 0.63 -29.98 8.52
CA LYS A 203 -0.16 -29.64 9.70
C LYS A 203 -1.47 -28.94 9.35
N ASN A 204 -1.43 -28.00 8.41
CA ASN A 204 -2.57 -27.12 8.12
C ASN A 204 -3.48 -27.71 7.02
N GLY A 205 -3.01 -28.70 6.25
CA GLY A 205 -3.74 -29.19 5.07
C GLY A 205 -3.86 -28.13 3.98
N TRP A 206 -2.90 -27.22 3.93
CA TRP A 206 -2.83 -26.08 3.00
C TRP A 206 -1.39 -25.90 2.54
N ASN A 207 -1.17 -25.70 1.24
CA ASN A 207 0.18 -25.56 0.68
C ASN A 207 0.82 -24.22 1.09
N VAL A 208 1.65 -24.24 2.14
CA VAL A 208 2.45 -23.10 2.60
C VAL A 208 3.68 -22.99 1.71
N LYS A 209 3.81 -21.87 1.00
CA LYS A 209 4.84 -21.68 -0.02
C LYS A 209 6.22 -21.46 0.58
N TYR A 210 7.24 -21.97 -0.11
CA TYR A 210 8.63 -21.69 0.23
C TYR A 210 9.10 -20.42 -0.47
N ALA A 211 9.47 -19.39 0.30
CA ALA A 211 9.93 -18.09 -0.20
C ALA A 211 11.30 -17.73 0.41
N PRO A 212 12.40 -18.33 -0.09
CA PRO A 212 13.72 -18.28 0.56
C PRO A 212 14.24 -16.87 0.81
N LYS A 213 13.93 -15.94 -0.09
CA LYS A 213 14.43 -14.57 -0.07
C LYS A 213 13.84 -13.72 1.06
N MET A 214 12.71 -14.13 1.65
CA MET A 214 12.12 -13.43 2.80
C MET A 214 13.08 -13.34 4.00
N ARG A 215 14.06 -14.25 4.11
CA ARG A 215 15.11 -14.18 5.16
C ARG A 215 16.00 -12.94 5.08
N TRP A 216 15.96 -12.20 3.96
CA TRP A 216 16.74 -11.00 3.72
C TRP A 216 15.95 -9.70 3.93
N LEU A 217 14.69 -9.79 4.33
CA LEU A 217 13.93 -8.63 4.75
C LEU A 217 14.65 -7.89 5.87
N THR A 218 14.55 -6.56 5.87
CA THR A 218 15.11 -5.72 6.93
C THR A 218 14.30 -5.89 8.21
N ASN A 219 14.92 -5.75 9.38
CA ASN A 219 14.21 -5.87 10.66
C ASN A 219 13.06 -4.85 10.80
N SER A 220 13.18 -3.68 10.17
CA SER A 220 12.13 -2.64 10.19
C SER A 220 10.90 -2.99 9.34
N SER A 221 11.01 -3.96 8.42
CA SER A 221 9.89 -4.44 7.60
C SER A 221 9.15 -5.65 8.19
N GLN A 222 9.62 -6.13 9.35
CA GLN A 222 9.16 -7.36 9.98
C GLN A 222 8.68 -7.09 11.40
N ASN A 223 7.71 -7.90 11.84
CA ASN A 223 7.38 -8.04 13.25
C ASN A 223 8.13 -9.24 13.85
N THR A 224 7.91 -9.52 15.14
CA THR A 224 8.36 -10.78 15.76
C THR A 224 7.17 -11.69 16.04
N ILE A 225 7.31 -12.97 15.67
CA ILE A 225 6.44 -14.06 16.11
C ILE A 225 7.21 -14.98 17.06
N PHE A 226 6.66 -15.20 18.25
CA PHE A 226 7.23 -16.05 19.27
C PHE A 226 6.64 -17.45 19.18
N VAL A 227 7.50 -18.44 19.00
CA VAL A 227 7.11 -19.83 18.73
C VAL A 227 7.68 -20.73 19.81
N PHE A 228 6.82 -21.52 20.46
CA PHE A 228 7.21 -22.35 21.60
C PHE A 228 7.61 -23.76 21.18
N VAL A 229 8.75 -24.23 21.69
CA VAL A 229 9.29 -25.58 21.41
C VAL A 229 9.25 -26.52 22.61
N ASN A 230 8.80 -26.04 23.77
CA ASN A 230 8.48 -26.85 24.94
C ASN A 230 7.44 -26.15 25.83
N GLY A 231 7.11 -26.75 26.98
CA GLY A 231 6.17 -26.19 27.95
C GLY A 231 4.74 -26.73 27.79
N ILE A 232 3.75 -25.84 27.81
CA ILE A 232 2.33 -26.20 27.69
C ILE A 232 2.05 -26.81 26.32
N LYS A 233 1.44 -27.99 26.26
CA LYS A 233 1.02 -28.63 25.01
C LYS A 233 -0.15 -27.87 24.39
N GLY A 234 -0.11 -27.68 23.07
CA GLY A 234 -1.09 -26.85 22.37
C GLY A 234 -1.03 -27.04 20.85
N LYS A 235 -1.63 -26.11 20.11
CA LYS A 235 -1.77 -26.18 18.66
C LYS A 235 -0.71 -25.40 17.89
N GLY A 236 0.25 -24.76 18.57
CA GLY A 236 1.36 -24.07 17.91
C GLY A 236 2.19 -24.96 16.97
N PHE A 237 3.09 -24.33 16.22
CA PHE A 237 3.88 -24.93 15.14
C PHE A 237 4.70 -26.15 15.57
N TYR A 238 5.15 -26.17 16.83
CA TYR A 238 5.90 -27.30 17.41
C TYR A 238 5.09 -28.12 18.44
N GLY A 239 3.77 -27.96 18.47
CA GLY A 239 2.87 -28.76 19.34
C GLY A 239 2.84 -28.29 20.80
N PHE A 240 3.19 -27.03 21.03
CA PHE A 240 3.09 -26.35 22.32
C PHE A 240 2.10 -25.20 22.22
N GLN A 241 2.08 -24.28 23.18
CA GLN A 241 1.15 -23.15 23.17
C GLN A 241 1.19 -22.38 21.84
N ASP A 242 0.07 -21.73 21.55
CA ASP A 242 -0.11 -20.96 20.32
C ASP A 242 0.87 -19.77 20.25
N GLU A 243 1.14 -19.30 19.03
CA GLU A 243 2.13 -18.26 18.78
C GLU A 243 1.71 -16.91 19.35
N VAL A 244 2.71 -16.11 19.75
CA VAL A 244 2.48 -14.73 20.22
C VAL A 244 3.07 -13.75 19.21
N PHE A 245 2.31 -12.74 18.83
CA PHE A 245 2.72 -11.70 17.89
C PHE A 245 3.18 -10.45 18.61
N GLY A 246 4.16 -9.76 18.03
CA GLY A 246 4.63 -8.44 18.49
C GLY A 246 3.82 -7.26 17.98
N THR A 247 2.98 -7.46 16.96
CA THR A 247 2.12 -6.41 16.37
C THR A 247 0.81 -7.01 15.86
N SER A 248 -0.12 -6.14 15.46
CA SER A 248 -1.44 -6.48 14.95
C SER A 248 -1.95 -5.36 14.04
N PRO A 249 -2.89 -5.62 13.11
CA PRO A 249 -3.47 -4.58 12.23
C PRO A 249 -4.06 -3.36 12.95
N SER A 250 -4.32 -3.45 14.26
CA SER A 250 -4.69 -2.30 15.09
C SER A 250 -3.56 -1.28 15.32
N LYS A 251 -2.35 -1.54 14.83
CA LYS A 251 -1.16 -0.68 14.96
C LYS A 251 -0.65 -0.25 13.57
N ASP A 252 -0.23 1.00 13.43
CA ASP A 252 0.29 1.54 12.15
C ASP A 252 1.57 0.84 11.67
N GLN A 253 2.37 0.34 12.59
CA GLN A 253 3.58 -0.45 12.33
C GLN A 253 3.30 -1.92 11.99
N TYR A 254 2.06 -2.29 11.70
CA TYR A 254 1.71 -3.65 11.29
C TYR A 254 2.44 -4.05 10.00
N THR A 255 2.79 -5.34 9.95
CA THR A 255 3.30 -6.06 8.79
C THR A 255 2.89 -7.52 8.95
N PRO A 256 2.48 -8.21 7.87
CA PRO A 256 2.21 -9.64 7.92
C PRO A 256 3.50 -10.47 8.00
N PHE A 257 4.66 -9.88 7.66
CA PHE A 257 5.96 -10.55 7.74
C PHE A 257 6.48 -10.62 9.16
N ALA A 258 6.73 -11.84 9.65
CA ALA A 258 7.12 -12.11 11.03
C ALA A 258 8.44 -12.88 11.10
N SER A 259 9.45 -12.29 11.74
CA SER A 259 10.67 -13.01 12.10
C SER A 259 10.39 -13.95 13.27
N MET A 260 10.77 -15.22 13.13
CA MET A 260 10.56 -16.22 14.16
C MET A 260 11.60 -16.09 15.28
N ALA A 261 11.10 -15.99 16.51
CA ALA A 261 11.88 -16.17 17.74
C ALA A 261 11.41 -17.43 18.47
N ILE A 262 12.35 -18.35 18.71
CA ILE A 262 12.09 -19.61 19.42
C ILE A 262 12.10 -19.36 20.92
N VAL A 263 11.04 -19.79 21.59
CA VAL A 263 10.89 -19.73 23.05
C VAL A 263 10.97 -21.13 23.65
N SER A 264 11.86 -21.31 24.62
CA SER A 264 11.94 -22.54 25.40
C SER A 264 12.01 -22.25 26.90
N TRP A 265 11.13 -22.86 27.69
CA TRP A 265 11.21 -22.93 29.15
C TRP A 265 12.51 -23.62 29.59
N LYS A 266 13.21 -23.03 30.56
CA LYS A 266 14.40 -23.66 31.16
C LYS A 266 14.02 -24.80 32.10
N SER A 267 14.97 -25.71 32.31
CA SER A 267 14.79 -26.83 33.24
C SER A 267 14.43 -26.32 34.65
N GLY A 268 13.53 -27.03 35.33
CA GLY A 268 13.04 -26.67 36.67
C GLY A 268 12.01 -25.54 36.74
N GLN A 269 11.74 -24.84 35.63
CA GLN A 269 10.70 -23.81 35.57
C GLN A 269 9.33 -24.42 35.32
N LYS A 270 8.30 -23.96 36.02
CA LYS A 270 6.90 -24.33 35.74
C LYS A 270 6.38 -23.52 34.55
N PRO A 271 6.05 -24.16 33.41
CA PRO A 271 5.52 -23.44 32.26
C PRO A 271 4.18 -22.77 32.58
N GLN A 272 3.97 -21.57 32.05
CA GLN A 272 2.69 -20.87 32.05
C GLN A 272 2.40 -20.37 30.62
N GLU A 273 1.14 -20.10 30.32
CA GLU A 273 0.77 -19.48 29.04
C GLU A 273 1.25 -18.03 29.04
N LEU A 274 1.89 -17.61 27.95
CA LEU A 274 2.33 -16.24 27.74
C LEU A 274 1.59 -15.73 26.53
N GLN A 275 0.84 -14.64 26.67
CA GLN A 275 -0.10 -14.17 25.66
C GLN A 275 0.28 -12.78 25.11
N SER A 276 1.40 -12.21 25.56
CA SER A 276 1.94 -10.96 25.03
C SER A 276 3.46 -10.96 24.92
N MET A 277 3.97 -10.14 24.00
CA MET A 277 5.41 -9.89 23.88
C MET A 277 6.01 -9.39 25.20
N GLU A 278 5.29 -8.56 25.95
CA GLU A 278 5.75 -8.06 27.25
C GLU A 278 5.96 -9.21 28.26
N GLU A 279 5.02 -10.17 28.34
CA GLU A 279 5.14 -11.33 29.22
C GLU A 279 6.31 -12.23 28.86
N ILE A 280 6.59 -12.39 27.56
CA ILE A 280 7.73 -13.15 27.07
C ILE A 280 9.04 -12.45 27.44
N LEU A 281 9.18 -11.16 27.15
CA LEU A 281 10.39 -10.41 27.47
C LEU A 281 10.63 -10.35 28.99
N ARG A 282 9.56 -10.28 29.79
CA ARG A 282 9.65 -10.40 31.26
C ARG A 282 10.13 -11.78 31.68
N ALA A 283 9.55 -12.85 31.13
CA ALA A 283 9.98 -14.22 31.43
C ALA A 283 11.45 -14.49 31.03
N GLU A 284 11.92 -13.87 29.95
CA GLU A 284 13.32 -13.92 29.53
C GLU A 284 14.23 -13.19 30.54
N LYS A 285 13.86 -11.96 30.92
CA LYS A 285 14.57 -11.15 31.93
C LYS A 285 14.64 -11.84 33.28
N ASP A 286 13.59 -12.55 33.67
CA ASP A 286 13.51 -13.35 34.89
C ASP A 286 14.25 -14.70 34.77
N TYR A 287 14.97 -14.93 33.67
CA TYR A 287 15.71 -16.14 33.37
C TYR A 287 14.85 -17.43 33.32
N ARG A 288 13.53 -17.33 33.18
CA ARG A 288 12.61 -18.49 33.16
C ARG A 288 12.55 -19.19 31.81
N ILE A 289 12.74 -18.42 30.74
CA ILE A 289 12.82 -18.93 29.37
C ILE A 289 14.17 -18.59 28.74
N LYS A 290 14.49 -19.28 27.66
CA LYS A 290 15.53 -18.91 26.69
C LYS A 290 14.81 -18.47 25.42
N LEU A 291 15.19 -17.31 24.89
CA LEU A 291 14.72 -16.78 23.62
C LEU A 291 15.87 -16.89 22.60
N VAL A 292 15.58 -17.44 21.41
CA VAL A 292 16.55 -17.54 20.32
C VAL A 292 15.95 -16.94 19.06
N ARG A 293 16.53 -15.83 18.58
CA ARG A 293 16.15 -15.24 17.30
C ARG A 293 16.67 -16.11 16.15
N THR A 294 15.87 -16.25 15.12
CA THR A 294 16.22 -17.00 13.90
C THR A 294 16.23 -16.07 12.69
N ASN A 295 16.72 -16.55 11.55
CA ASN A 295 16.56 -15.92 10.24
C ASN A 295 15.34 -16.45 9.47
N VAL A 296 14.45 -17.19 10.15
CA VAL A 296 13.22 -17.70 9.55
C VAL A 296 12.17 -16.60 9.59
N VAL A 297 11.57 -16.33 8.44
CA VAL A 297 10.55 -15.30 8.25
C VAL A 297 9.32 -15.97 7.68
N LEU A 298 8.16 -15.66 8.24
CA LEU A 298 6.86 -16.16 7.81
C LEU A 298 6.03 -15.01 7.28
N ASN A 299 5.20 -15.28 6.28
CA ASN A 299 4.11 -14.41 5.91
C ASN A 299 2.86 -14.89 6.68
N THR A 300 2.42 -14.07 7.62
CA THR A 300 1.36 -14.40 8.59
C THR A 300 0.25 -13.34 8.66
N PRO A 301 -0.52 -13.11 7.58
CA PRO A 301 -1.61 -12.16 7.64
C PRO A 301 -2.64 -12.49 8.73
N GLN A 302 -2.95 -11.50 9.57
CA GLN A 302 -3.96 -11.62 10.62
C GLN A 302 -5.36 -11.34 10.05
N ILE A 303 -6.28 -12.28 10.26
CA ILE A 303 -7.67 -12.23 9.76
C ILE A 303 -8.62 -11.69 10.82
N ILE A 304 -8.43 -12.09 12.07
CA ILE A 304 -9.16 -11.61 13.24
C ILE A 304 -8.13 -11.20 14.29
N TRP A 305 -8.31 -10.06 14.94
CA TRP A 305 -7.40 -9.57 15.96
C TRP A 305 -8.15 -8.81 17.06
N PRO A 306 -7.49 -8.48 18.18
CA PRO A 306 -8.11 -7.68 19.22
C PRO A 306 -8.55 -6.31 18.68
N GLY A 307 -9.86 -6.06 18.71
CA GLY A 307 -10.46 -4.82 18.20
C GLY A 307 -10.88 -4.84 16.72
N GLY A 308 -10.71 -5.94 15.98
CA GLY A 308 -11.13 -5.98 14.58
C GLY A 308 -11.00 -7.33 13.87
N GLN A 309 -11.38 -7.33 12.60
CA GLN A 309 -11.16 -8.41 11.66
C GLN A 309 -11.12 -7.83 10.25
N MET A 310 -10.61 -8.58 9.28
CA MET A 310 -10.70 -8.19 7.88
C MET A 310 -12.17 -8.05 7.47
N LEU A 311 -12.45 -7.10 6.59
CA LEU A 311 -13.80 -6.83 6.09
C LEU A 311 -14.21 -7.94 5.12
N THR A 312 -15.42 -8.45 5.29
CA THR A 312 -16.06 -9.40 4.36
C THR A 312 -16.99 -8.63 3.43
N SER A 313 -17.08 -9.02 2.16
CA SER A 313 -18.10 -8.47 1.26
C SER A 313 -19.51 -8.69 1.78
N ASN A 314 -20.41 -7.75 1.49
CA ASN A 314 -21.83 -8.01 1.55
C ASN A 314 -22.24 -8.84 0.32
N LYS A 315 -23.27 -9.70 0.43
CA LYS A 315 -23.70 -10.63 -0.65
C LYS A 315 -24.10 -9.96 -1.99
N THR A 316 -24.18 -8.63 -2.02
CA THR A 316 -24.54 -7.81 -3.19
C THR A 316 -23.34 -7.20 -3.92
N ASP A 317 -22.13 -7.34 -3.38
CA ASP A 317 -20.91 -6.78 -3.98
C ASP A 317 -20.41 -7.69 -5.12
N SER A 318 -19.94 -7.10 -6.23
CA SER A 318 -19.25 -7.88 -7.26
C SER A 318 -18.01 -8.54 -6.66
N LEU A 319 -17.67 -9.75 -7.13
CA LEU A 319 -16.40 -10.43 -6.79
C LEU A 319 -15.18 -9.54 -7.07
N ASP A 320 -15.33 -8.55 -7.94
CA ASP A 320 -14.25 -7.68 -8.43
C ASP A 320 -13.76 -6.63 -7.43
N SER A 321 -14.47 -6.39 -6.31
CA SER A 321 -14.12 -5.33 -5.34
C SER A 321 -13.88 -5.82 -3.90
N THR A 322 -13.89 -7.14 -3.68
CA THR A 322 -13.69 -7.74 -2.36
C THR A 322 -12.49 -8.66 -2.30
N GLN A 323 -11.82 -8.69 -1.14
CA GLN A 323 -10.71 -9.61 -0.87
C GLN A 323 -11.17 -10.86 -0.10
N ILE A 324 -12.24 -10.75 0.70
CA ILE A 324 -12.75 -11.86 1.52
C ILE A 324 -14.26 -12.01 1.32
N LEU A 325 -14.66 -13.24 1.00
CA LEU A 325 -16.07 -13.66 0.90
C LEU A 325 -16.64 -14.06 2.25
N GLN A 326 -15.85 -14.76 3.07
CA GLN A 326 -16.34 -15.31 4.33
C GLN A 326 -15.21 -15.54 5.33
N ILE A 327 -15.52 -15.33 6.62
CA ILE A 327 -14.68 -15.74 7.75
C ILE A 327 -15.51 -16.70 8.62
N ASP A 328 -15.19 -17.99 8.59
CA ASP A 328 -15.83 -19.00 9.43
C ASP A 328 -15.00 -19.22 10.70
N LYS A 329 -15.54 -18.73 11.82
CA LYS A 329 -14.91 -18.81 13.15
C LYS A 329 -15.01 -20.20 13.77
N ILE A 330 -15.96 -21.03 13.32
CA ILE A 330 -16.20 -22.40 13.82
C ILE A 330 -15.25 -23.36 13.11
N SER A 331 -15.28 -23.39 11.77
CA SER A 331 -14.38 -24.26 11.00
C SER A 331 -12.95 -23.73 10.91
N LYS A 332 -12.72 -22.50 11.39
CA LYS A 332 -11.43 -21.78 11.32
C LYS A 332 -10.92 -21.69 9.89
N LYS A 333 -11.77 -21.26 8.97
CA LYS A 333 -11.41 -21.02 7.58
C LYS A 333 -11.78 -19.61 7.15
N VAL A 334 -10.95 -19.03 6.31
CA VAL A 334 -11.23 -17.76 5.62
C VAL A 334 -11.28 -18.02 4.13
N THR A 335 -12.31 -17.54 3.47
CA THR A 335 -12.48 -17.67 2.02
C THR A 335 -12.10 -16.35 1.36
N PHE A 336 -10.93 -16.32 0.73
CA PHE A 336 -10.45 -15.19 -0.06
C PHE A 336 -11.01 -15.25 -1.48
N VAL A 337 -11.04 -14.09 -2.13
CA VAL A 337 -11.10 -13.99 -3.59
C VAL A 337 -9.66 -13.98 -4.10
N ALA A 338 -9.29 -15.00 -4.87
CA ALA A 338 -8.01 -15.00 -5.57
C ALA A 338 -8.18 -14.41 -6.98
N HIS A 339 -7.40 -13.36 -7.26
CA HIS A 339 -7.44 -12.58 -8.48
C HIS A 339 -6.55 -13.21 -9.54
N ARG A 340 -7.10 -13.35 -10.74
CA ARG A 340 -6.35 -13.85 -11.90
C ARG A 340 -5.35 -12.79 -12.38
N ALA A 341 -4.12 -13.20 -12.61
CA ALA A 341 -3.08 -12.44 -13.29
C ALA A 341 -2.40 -13.30 -14.38
N TRP A 342 -1.59 -12.64 -15.20
CA TRP A 342 -0.60 -13.30 -16.03
C TRP A 342 0.74 -13.37 -15.29
N GLY A 343 1.31 -14.57 -15.21
CA GLY A 343 2.65 -14.79 -14.67
C GLY A 343 3.75 -14.38 -15.65
N PRO A 344 5.02 -14.47 -15.22
CA PRO A 344 6.17 -14.02 -16.03
C PRO A 344 6.37 -14.83 -17.33
N ASP A 345 5.76 -16.01 -17.42
CA ASP A 345 5.80 -16.91 -18.59
C ASP A 345 4.53 -16.83 -19.47
N GLY A 346 3.66 -15.84 -19.22
CA GLY A 346 2.38 -15.68 -19.92
C GLY A 346 1.31 -16.69 -19.51
N ARG A 347 1.56 -17.53 -18.50
CA ARG A 347 0.54 -18.45 -17.98
C ARG A 347 -0.35 -17.77 -16.96
N THR A 348 -1.54 -18.34 -16.79
CA THR A 348 -2.49 -17.87 -15.77
C THR A 348 -1.92 -18.16 -14.38
N THR A 349 -1.93 -17.16 -13.50
CA THR A 349 -1.62 -17.29 -12.08
C THR A 349 -2.72 -16.64 -11.25
N TYR A 350 -2.81 -17.01 -9.98
CA TYR A 350 -3.78 -16.45 -9.04
C TYR A 350 -3.05 -15.89 -7.83
N TYR A 351 -3.55 -14.79 -7.26
CA TYR A 351 -2.96 -14.22 -6.05
C TYR A 351 -4.05 -13.62 -5.15
N ILE A 352 -3.74 -13.49 -3.86
CA ILE A 352 -4.58 -12.78 -2.89
C ILE A 352 -3.83 -11.56 -2.35
N ILE A 353 -4.58 -10.55 -1.91
CA ILE A 353 -4.01 -9.38 -1.21
C ILE A 353 -4.54 -9.35 0.21
N PRO A 354 -3.81 -9.86 1.20
CA PRO A 354 -4.26 -9.84 2.59
C PRO A 354 -3.81 -8.58 3.36
N ALA A 355 -2.90 -7.77 2.81
CA ALA A 355 -2.46 -6.49 3.40
C ALA A 355 -1.81 -5.57 2.35
N ALA A 356 -1.83 -4.25 2.58
CA ALA A 356 -1.24 -3.27 1.67
C ALA A 356 -0.76 -2.00 2.38
N THR A 357 0.09 -1.23 1.69
CA THR A 357 0.50 0.13 2.04
C THR A 357 0.57 0.98 0.77
N PRO A 358 0.27 2.29 0.78
CA PRO A 358 -0.16 3.11 1.91
C PRO A 358 -1.63 2.90 2.29
N ARG A 359 -2.10 3.65 3.29
CA ARG A 359 -3.45 3.49 3.87
C ARG A 359 -4.57 3.69 2.83
N GLY A 360 -4.40 4.63 1.90
CA GLY A 360 -5.41 4.92 0.86
C GLY A 360 -5.78 3.69 0.02
N PRO A 361 -4.83 3.09 -0.71
CA PRO A 361 -5.05 1.84 -1.43
C PRO A 361 -5.52 0.69 -0.54
N ALA A 362 -4.93 0.52 0.65
CA ALA A 362 -5.34 -0.54 1.59
C ALA A 362 -6.83 -0.43 1.96
N ASN A 363 -7.30 0.77 2.29
CA ASN A 363 -8.70 1.04 2.58
C ASN A 363 -9.60 0.83 1.36
N LEU A 364 -9.14 1.21 0.16
CA LEU A 364 -9.91 1.07 -1.08
C LEU A 364 -10.24 -0.39 -1.39
N ILE A 365 -9.27 -1.29 -1.16
CA ILE A 365 -9.44 -2.74 -1.39
C ILE A 365 -9.82 -3.51 -0.11
N ASN A 366 -10.19 -2.79 0.96
CA ASN A 366 -10.67 -3.36 2.22
C ASN A 366 -9.69 -4.34 2.93
N VAL A 367 -8.39 -4.05 2.87
CA VAL A 367 -7.35 -4.84 3.55
C VAL A 367 -6.70 -4.04 4.69
N PRO A 368 -6.13 -4.71 5.70
CA PRO A 368 -5.27 -4.09 6.69
C PRO A 368 -4.18 -3.20 6.08
N PHE A 369 -4.06 -1.97 6.61
CA PHE A 369 -2.89 -1.13 6.39
C PHE A 369 -1.67 -1.75 7.07
N ALA A 370 -0.63 -2.03 6.30
CA ALA A 370 0.63 -2.60 6.77
C ALA A 370 1.81 -1.64 6.52
N GLY A 371 1.88 -0.57 7.31
CA GLY A 371 2.84 0.53 7.08
C GLY A 371 4.31 0.11 7.10
N ALA A 372 4.67 -0.94 7.85
CA ALA A 372 6.06 -1.42 7.90
C ALA A 372 6.52 -2.05 6.56
N LEU A 373 5.61 -2.42 5.66
CA LEU A 373 5.98 -2.90 4.32
C LEU A 373 6.76 -1.84 3.52
N ALA A 374 6.48 -0.54 3.73
CA ALA A 374 7.18 0.55 3.05
C ALA A 374 8.71 0.51 3.27
N ASN A 375 9.18 -0.09 4.38
CA ASN A 375 10.60 -0.27 4.66
C ASN A 375 11.31 -1.27 3.72
N SER A 376 10.55 -1.96 2.86
CA SER A 376 11.05 -2.87 1.82
C SER A 376 10.95 -2.26 0.41
N ALA A 377 10.47 -1.02 0.27
CA ALA A 377 10.16 -0.42 -1.02
C ALA A 377 11.35 -0.34 -1.98
N THR A 378 12.57 -0.20 -1.46
CA THR A 378 13.82 -0.12 -2.26
C THR A 378 14.50 -1.48 -2.48
N SER A 379 13.92 -2.57 -1.96
CA SER A 379 14.47 -3.90 -2.13
C SER A 379 14.44 -4.34 -3.60
N ASN A 380 15.50 -5.04 -4.04
CA ASN A 380 15.61 -5.62 -5.38
C ASN A 380 15.06 -7.04 -5.48
N PHE A 381 14.65 -7.65 -4.36
CA PHE A 381 14.16 -9.03 -4.31
C PHE A 381 12.64 -9.14 -4.15
N ILE A 382 11.93 -8.00 -4.04
CA ILE A 382 10.47 -7.99 -4.04
C ILE A 382 9.95 -8.14 -5.47
N SER A 383 8.79 -8.76 -5.60
CA SER A 383 8.12 -8.96 -6.87
C SER A 383 7.51 -7.64 -7.39
N GLU A 384 7.00 -7.66 -8.60
CA GLU A 384 6.36 -6.51 -9.23
C GLU A 384 4.98 -6.92 -9.75
N ILE A 385 4.00 -6.02 -9.64
CA ILE A 385 2.68 -6.19 -10.23
C ILE A 385 2.35 -4.98 -11.08
N TYR A 386 1.88 -5.22 -12.29
CA TYR A 386 1.55 -4.21 -13.29
C TYR A 386 0.03 -4.13 -13.42
N GLN A 387 -0.54 -3.02 -12.99
CA GLN A 387 -1.96 -2.71 -13.05
C GLN A 387 -2.25 -1.79 -14.24
N PHE A 388 -3.30 -2.09 -14.99
CA PHE A 388 -3.66 -1.32 -16.19
C PHE A 388 -4.66 -0.23 -15.85
N LYS A 389 -4.30 1.03 -16.11
CA LYS A 389 -5.16 2.19 -15.84
C LYS A 389 -6.08 2.57 -17.00
N ASN A 390 -5.79 2.10 -18.21
CA ASN A 390 -6.61 2.30 -19.40
C ASN A 390 -6.38 1.19 -20.45
N GLY A 391 -7.04 1.33 -21.62
CA GLY A 391 -6.95 0.40 -22.74
C GLY A 391 -8.09 -0.61 -22.72
N ILE A 392 -7.76 -1.90 -22.76
CA ILE A 392 -8.77 -2.98 -22.82
C ILE A 392 -9.56 -3.02 -21.51
N ILE A 393 -10.87 -2.85 -21.60
CA ILE A 393 -11.77 -2.98 -20.45
C ILE A 393 -11.80 -4.44 -20.02
N GLY A 394 -11.68 -4.67 -18.73
CA GLY A 394 -11.63 -5.99 -18.13
C GLY A 394 -11.76 -5.91 -16.61
N ASN A 395 -11.43 -7.02 -15.94
CA ASN A 395 -11.63 -7.17 -14.50
C ASN A 395 -10.32 -7.15 -13.72
N GLY A 396 -9.31 -6.46 -14.24
CA GLY A 396 -8.16 -6.02 -13.43
C GLY A 396 -8.60 -5.01 -12.37
N GLU A 397 -7.77 -4.80 -11.36
CA GLU A 397 -8.11 -4.02 -10.15
C GLU A 397 -8.50 -2.56 -10.43
N LEU A 398 -8.15 -2.03 -11.61
CA LEU A 398 -8.49 -0.68 -12.05
C LEU A 398 -9.57 -0.66 -13.16
N GLY A 399 -10.23 -1.78 -13.46
CA GLY A 399 -11.31 -1.89 -14.45
C GLY A 399 -10.85 -2.14 -15.89
N PHE A 400 -9.58 -2.53 -16.07
CA PHE A 400 -8.99 -2.85 -17.38
C PHE A 400 -8.50 -4.30 -17.40
N GLN A 401 -7.65 -4.67 -18.36
CA GLN A 401 -7.18 -6.05 -18.46
C GLN A 401 -6.53 -6.58 -17.16
N PRO A 402 -6.50 -7.90 -16.95
CA PRO A 402 -5.87 -8.50 -15.77
C PRO A 402 -4.43 -8.06 -15.57
N ASN A 403 -4.02 -8.03 -14.32
CA ASN A 403 -2.67 -7.63 -13.93
C ASN A 403 -1.62 -8.62 -14.48
N ILE A 404 -0.41 -8.12 -14.71
CA ILE A 404 0.77 -8.96 -14.96
C ILE A 404 1.61 -8.95 -13.69
N ILE A 405 2.01 -10.12 -13.20
CA ILE A 405 2.84 -10.26 -11.99
C ILE A 405 4.19 -10.89 -12.34
N ASN A 406 5.27 -10.24 -11.91
CA ASN A 406 6.64 -10.68 -12.11
C ASN A 406 7.07 -11.66 -11.01
N THR A 407 6.29 -12.72 -10.81
CA THR A 407 6.61 -13.74 -9.83
C THR A 407 6.11 -15.10 -10.27
N ALA A 408 6.97 -16.10 -10.11
CA ALA A 408 6.65 -17.50 -10.31
C ALA A 408 6.98 -18.25 -9.01
N LEU A 409 6.34 -19.39 -8.77
CA LEU A 409 6.62 -20.27 -7.63
C LEU A 409 7.95 -21.03 -7.83
N ASP A 410 9.04 -20.29 -7.96
CA ASP A 410 10.41 -20.77 -8.09
C ASP A 410 11.32 -20.15 -7.00
N GLU A 411 12.64 -20.36 -7.08
CA GLU A 411 13.59 -19.83 -6.09
C GLU A 411 13.63 -18.29 -5.99
N ARG A 412 13.04 -17.59 -6.97
CA ARG A 412 12.94 -16.13 -7.01
C ARG A 412 11.68 -15.61 -6.34
N TYR A 413 10.72 -16.48 -6.02
CA TYR A 413 9.44 -16.14 -5.43
C TYR A 413 9.56 -15.24 -4.19
N PHE A 414 8.73 -14.20 -4.16
CA PHE A 414 8.60 -13.29 -3.03
C PHE A 414 7.16 -12.75 -2.93
N PRO A 415 6.46 -12.94 -1.79
CA PRO A 415 5.04 -12.58 -1.62
C PRO A 415 4.82 -11.10 -1.26
N LEU A 416 5.61 -10.20 -1.82
CA LEU A 416 5.46 -8.74 -1.67
C LEU A 416 5.70 -8.13 -3.04
N CYS A 417 4.74 -7.34 -3.52
CA CYS A 417 4.79 -6.76 -4.84
C CYS A 417 4.84 -5.24 -4.75
N ARG A 418 5.75 -4.65 -5.53
CA ARG A 418 5.70 -3.24 -5.88
C ARG A 418 4.73 -3.04 -7.02
N VAL A 419 3.84 -2.07 -6.87
CA VAL A 419 2.79 -1.80 -7.87
C VAL A 419 3.30 -0.81 -8.92
N PHE A 420 3.18 -1.17 -10.19
CA PHE A 420 3.39 -0.30 -11.34
C PHE A 420 2.07 -0.06 -12.05
N ILE A 421 1.87 1.16 -12.55
CA ILE A 421 0.73 1.52 -13.39
C ILE A 421 1.17 1.50 -14.85
N VAL A 422 0.45 0.74 -15.66
CA VAL A 422 0.61 0.70 -17.12
C VAL A 422 -0.50 1.50 -17.77
N GLU A 423 -0.11 2.39 -18.67
CA GLU A 423 -1.00 3.33 -19.32
C GLU A 423 -0.70 3.41 -20.81
N TRP A 424 -1.66 3.01 -21.64
CA TRP A 424 -1.63 3.22 -23.08
C TRP A 424 -1.69 4.71 -23.40
N LYS A 425 -0.80 5.16 -24.29
CA LYS A 425 -0.81 6.53 -24.83
C LYS A 425 -2.02 6.80 -25.74
N ASN A 426 -2.53 5.75 -26.37
CA ASN A 426 -3.75 5.75 -27.17
C ASN A 426 -4.52 4.45 -26.86
N ASP A 427 -5.60 4.56 -26.10
CA ASP A 427 -6.47 3.45 -25.69
C ASP A 427 -7.03 2.66 -26.88
N ASN A 428 -7.33 3.32 -28.00
CA ASN A 428 -7.84 2.67 -29.22
C ASN A 428 -6.82 1.73 -29.89
N SER A 429 -5.53 1.88 -29.56
CA SER A 429 -4.47 1.00 -30.05
C SER A 429 -4.16 -0.15 -29.10
N ALA A 430 -4.86 -0.22 -27.95
CA ALA A 430 -4.59 -1.19 -26.92
C ALA A 430 -4.80 -2.62 -27.44
N LYS A 431 -3.85 -3.49 -27.08
CA LYS A 431 -3.89 -4.93 -27.33
C LYS A 431 -3.62 -5.66 -26.02
N PRO A 432 -4.05 -6.93 -25.88
CA PRO A 432 -3.74 -7.70 -24.68
C PRO A 432 -2.24 -7.74 -24.46
N LEU A 433 -1.81 -7.40 -23.24
CA LEU A 433 -0.45 -7.68 -22.80
C LEU A 433 -0.54 -8.84 -21.82
N GLU A 434 0.25 -9.88 -22.06
CA GLU A 434 0.19 -11.12 -21.29
C GLU A 434 1.51 -11.42 -20.59
N SER A 435 2.56 -10.63 -20.87
CA SER A 435 3.88 -10.80 -20.28
C SER A 435 4.59 -9.48 -20.03
N ILE A 436 5.64 -9.53 -19.21
CA ILE A 436 6.55 -8.40 -18.98
C ILE A 436 7.26 -8.02 -20.28
N ALA A 437 7.57 -8.99 -21.14
CA ALA A 437 8.17 -8.74 -22.45
C ALA A 437 7.24 -7.88 -23.33
N ASP A 438 5.92 -8.10 -23.27
CA ASP A 438 4.95 -7.27 -23.98
C ASP A 438 4.94 -5.84 -23.45
N ILE A 439 4.97 -5.66 -22.11
CA ILE A 439 5.04 -4.34 -21.48
C ILE A 439 6.32 -3.61 -21.91
N GLU A 440 7.49 -4.25 -21.80
CA GLU A 440 8.76 -3.62 -22.15
C GLU A 440 8.87 -3.31 -23.64
N SER A 441 8.32 -4.17 -24.52
CA SER A 441 8.22 -3.90 -25.95
C SER A 441 7.38 -2.65 -26.23
N LYS A 442 6.18 -2.55 -25.63
CA LYS A 442 5.27 -1.41 -25.80
C LYS A 442 5.77 -0.14 -25.13
N LYS A 443 6.60 -0.26 -24.10
CA LYS A 443 7.26 0.87 -23.45
C LYS A 443 8.39 1.39 -24.32
N SER A 444 9.18 0.49 -24.92
CA SER A 444 10.28 0.86 -25.82
C SER A 444 9.81 1.51 -27.11
N ASP A 445 8.63 1.14 -27.64
CA ASP A 445 8.04 1.76 -28.83
C ASP A 445 7.21 3.03 -28.50
N GLY A 446 7.09 3.38 -27.21
CA GLY A 446 6.37 4.56 -26.73
C GLY A 446 4.85 4.45 -26.77
N SER A 447 4.29 3.24 -26.96
CA SER A 447 2.85 2.98 -26.92
C SER A 447 2.28 2.95 -25.51
N VAL A 448 3.07 2.55 -24.50
CA VAL A 448 2.67 2.59 -23.09
C VAL A 448 3.65 3.37 -22.22
N PHE A 449 3.11 4.04 -21.21
CA PHE A 449 3.85 4.55 -20.08
C PHE A 449 3.76 3.55 -18.92
N VAL A 450 4.86 3.35 -18.23
CA VAL A 450 4.93 2.49 -17.04
C VAL A 450 5.50 3.33 -15.91
N THR A 451 4.70 3.55 -14.87
CA THR A 451 5.10 4.38 -13.73
C THR A 451 4.99 3.61 -12.43
N LEU A 452 5.88 3.92 -11.49
CA LEU A 452 5.78 3.40 -10.14
C LEU A 452 4.56 4.00 -9.45
N ALA A 453 3.68 3.17 -8.89
CA ALA A 453 2.52 3.65 -8.15
C ALA A 453 2.95 4.26 -6.81
N ARG A 454 2.77 5.59 -6.68
CA ARG A 454 3.06 6.33 -5.45
C ARG A 454 1.88 7.24 -5.04
N PRO A 455 0.74 6.69 -4.61
CA PRO A 455 -0.40 7.49 -4.17
C PRO A 455 0.01 8.36 -2.99
N LEU A 456 -0.25 9.68 -3.10
CA LEU A 456 0.22 10.70 -2.15
C LEU A 456 1.76 10.72 -1.94
N SER A 457 2.54 10.29 -2.96
CA SER A 457 4.00 10.11 -2.90
C SER A 457 4.50 9.06 -1.91
N GLU A 458 3.64 8.15 -1.47
CA GLU A 458 4.01 7.01 -0.63
C GLU A 458 4.14 5.74 -1.46
N ASP A 459 5.10 4.88 -1.14
CA ASP A 459 5.36 3.66 -1.92
C ASP A 459 4.19 2.67 -1.80
N HIS A 460 3.61 2.29 -2.95
CA HIS A 460 2.54 1.31 -3.00
C HIS A 460 3.10 -0.11 -3.07
N LEU A 461 2.92 -0.85 -1.98
CA LEU A 461 3.29 -2.26 -1.86
C LEU A 461 2.08 -3.07 -1.40
N VAL A 462 1.93 -4.27 -1.95
CA VAL A 462 0.87 -5.22 -1.59
C VAL A 462 1.49 -6.56 -1.22
N ASP A 463 1.01 -7.18 -0.14
CA ASP A 463 1.25 -8.60 0.10
C ASP A 463 0.57 -9.36 -1.05
N CYS A 464 1.35 -9.97 -1.93
CA CYS A 464 0.87 -10.57 -3.18
C CYS A 464 1.13 -12.07 -3.16
N THR A 465 0.52 -12.76 -2.21
CA THR A 465 0.67 -14.21 -2.06
C THR A 465 0.11 -14.91 -3.30
N VAL A 466 0.96 -15.66 -4.01
CA VAL A 466 0.56 -16.46 -5.18
C VAL A 466 -0.05 -17.78 -4.74
N ILE A 467 -1.17 -18.13 -5.35
CA ILE A 467 -1.94 -19.33 -5.11
C ILE A 467 -1.90 -20.23 -6.34
N GLU A 468 -1.71 -21.53 -6.11
CA GLU A 468 -1.82 -22.52 -7.19
C GLU A 468 -3.29 -22.62 -7.63
N SER A 469 -3.51 -22.67 -8.95
CA SER A 469 -4.87 -22.86 -9.47
C SER A 469 -5.43 -24.21 -8.99
N PRO A 470 -6.65 -24.24 -8.40
CA PRO A 470 -7.33 -25.47 -8.02
C PRO A 470 -7.51 -26.45 -9.19
N LYS A 471 -7.51 -25.95 -10.43
CA LYS A 471 -7.66 -26.77 -11.65
C LYS A 471 -6.38 -27.50 -12.07
N SER A 472 -5.21 -27.19 -11.47
CA SER A 472 -3.97 -27.92 -11.78
C SER A 472 -3.85 -29.29 -11.11
N ASN A 473 -4.76 -29.63 -10.19
CA ASN A 473 -4.79 -30.93 -9.51
C ASN A 473 -5.51 -32.04 -10.29
N ASN A 474 -6.06 -31.74 -11.47
CA ASN A 474 -6.57 -32.75 -12.39
C ASN A 474 -5.63 -32.81 -13.60
N GLY A 475 -4.54 -33.55 -13.43
CA GLY A 475 -3.70 -34.01 -14.54
C GLY A 475 -4.42 -35.04 -15.42
#